data_AF-A0A822GMY6-F1
#
_entry.id   AF-A0A822GMY6-F1
#
_cell.length_a   1.000
_cell.length_b   1.000
_cell.length_c   1.000
_cell.angle_alpha   90.00
_cell.angle_beta   90.00
_cell.angle_gamma   90.00
#
_symmetry.space_group_name_H-M   'P 1'
#
loop_
_entity.id
_entity.type
_entity.pdbx_description
1 polymer ?
#
loop_
_entity_poly.entity_id
_entity_poly.type
_entity_poly.pdbx_seq_one_letter_code
_entity_poly.pdbx_strand_id
1 'polypeptide(L)'
;YKKSRSRDLGIPFTDVTDKSNSITDVEGVTTIFPRGFKNVFRRMPCFANWFSLNGDGAMTGVHYLTERGFLTAPILITNTNSVGICQDSLIK
;
A
#
# COMPACT_ATOMS: atom_id res chain seq x y z
N TYR A 1 -5.67 7.45 -25.25
CA TYR A 1 -6.20 6.19 -25.82
C TYR A 1 -6.57 5.28 -24.65
N LYS A 2 -7.86 4.98 -24.43
CA LYS A 2 -8.28 4.11 -23.31
C LYS A 2 -8.19 2.67 -23.79
N LYS A 3 -7.24 1.89 -23.28
CA LYS A 3 -7.11 0.46 -23.60
C LYS A 3 -8.30 -0.27 -22.98
N SER A 4 -8.94 -1.17 -23.73
CA SER A 4 -10.05 -2.00 -23.25
C SER A 4 -9.59 -2.85 -22.06
N ARG A 5 -10.40 -2.90 -21.00
CA ARG A 5 -10.14 -3.73 -19.82
C ARG A 5 -10.81 -5.09 -19.97
N SER A 6 -10.41 -6.05 -19.14
CA SER A 6 -10.93 -7.41 -19.14
C SER A 6 -12.47 -7.49 -19.05
N ARG A 7 -13.11 -6.62 -18.25
CA ARG A 7 -14.57 -6.50 -18.17
C ARG A 7 -15.21 -5.98 -19.46
N ASP A 8 -14.54 -5.07 -20.18
CA ASP A 8 -15.01 -4.54 -21.47
C ASP A 8 -14.94 -5.61 -22.58
N LEU A 9 -14.16 -6.68 -22.36
CA LEU A 9 -13.96 -7.81 -23.27
C LEU A 9 -14.87 -9.01 -22.95
N GLY A 10 -15.81 -8.88 -21.99
CA GLY A 10 -16.75 -9.94 -21.63
C GLY A 10 -16.18 -11.05 -20.74
N ILE A 11 -15.00 -10.85 -20.15
CA ILE A 11 -14.46 -11.79 -19.16
C ILE A 11 -15.32 -11.73 -17.89
N PRO A 12 -15.85 -12.86 -17.39
CA PRO A 12 -16.75 -12.85 -16.25
C PRO A 12 -15.99 -12.49 -14.96
N PHE A 13 -16.48 -11.48 -14.25
CA PHE A 13 -16.06 -11.12 -12.89
C PHE A 13 -17.30 -11.04 -12.02
N THR A 14 -17.23 -11.61 -10.82
CA THR A 14 -18.38 -11.75 -9.91
C THR A 14 -18.69 -10.50 -9.11
N ASP A 15 -17.71 -9.60 -8.95
CA ASP A 15 -17.79 -8.51 -7.97
C ASP A 15 -18.18 -7.18 -8.61
N VAL A 16 -18.81 -6.30 -7.81
CA VAL A 16 -19.18 -4.93 -8.20
C VAL A 16 -17.96 -4.02 -8.04
N THR A 17 -17.68 -3.19 -9.04
CA THR A 17 -16.56 -2.24 -9.04
C THR A 17 -17.08 -0.82 -8.97
N ASP A 18 -16.30 0.06 -8.36
CA ASP A 18 -16.58 1.50 -8.36
C ASP A 18 -16.26 2.19 -9.70
N LYS A 19 -16.42 3.51 -9.74
CA LYS A 19 -16.52 4.38 -10.94
C LYS A 19 -15.47 4.12 -12.03
N SER A 20 -14.22 3.91 -11.67
CA SER A 20 -13.11 3.71 -12.59
C SER A 20 -12.60 2.27 -12.63
N ASN A 21 -13.24 1.35 -11.90
CA ASN A 21 -12.80 -0.04 -11.72
C ASN A 21 -11.30 -0.09 -11.40
N SER A 22 -10.85 0.81 -10.54
CA SER A 22 -9.43 0.96 -10.20
C SER A 22 -9.25 1.34 -8.74
N ILE A 23 -8.04 1.12 -8.22
CA ILE A 23 -7.71 1.39 -6.82
C ILE A 23 -7.92 2.85 -6.41
N THR A 24 -7.97 3.80 -7.36
CA THR A 24 -8.24 5.21 -7.07
C THR A 24 -9.68 5.48 -6.63
N ASP A 25 -10.60 4.55 -6.88
CA ASP A 25 -11.98 4.68 -6.41
C ASP A 25 -12.15 4.35 -4.93
N VAL A 26 -11.17 3.65 -4.34
CA VAL A 26 -11.21 3.27 -2.94
C VAL A 26 -10.68 4.42 -2.09
N GLU A 27 -11.61 5.16 -1.46
CA GLU A 27 -11.29 6.10 -0.40
C GLU A 27 -11.03 5.33 0.90
N GLY A 28 -9.76 5.22 1.31
CA GLY A 28 -9.43 4.57 2.57
C GLY A 28 -7.95 4.24 2.73
N VAL A 29 -7.56 4.02 3.98
CA VAL A 29 -6.22 3.58 4.38
C VAL A 29 -6.37 2.34 5.24
N THR A 30 -5.72 1.26 4.85
CA THR A 30 -5.57 0.08 5.72
C THR A 30 -4.23 0.16 6.43
N THR A 31 -4.25 0.08 7.76
CA THR A 31 -3.04 0.15 8.58
C THR A 31 -2.78 -1.18 9.29
N ILE A 32 -1.58 -1.72 9.11
CA ILE A 32 -1.13 -2.95 9.76
C ILE A 32 -0.11 -2.58 10.84
N PHE A 33 -0.33 -3.09 12.05
CA PHE A 33 0.54 -2.88 13.21
C PHE A 33 1.27 -4.18 13.58
N PRO A 34 2.53 -4.39 13.14
CA PRO A 34 3.26 -5.64 13.34
C PRO A 34 3.42 -6.06 14.81
N ARG A 35 3.42 -5.10 15.73
CA ARG A 35 3.52 -5.31 17.19
C ARG A 35 2.26 -4.90 17.96
N GLY A 36 1.17 -4.61 17.24
CA GLY A 36 -0.07 -4.06 17.80
C GLY A 36 -0.02 -2.55 18.03
N PHE A 37 -1.20 -1.91 18.01
CA PHE A 37 -1.36 -0.45 18.06
C PHE A 37 -0.65 0.22 19.25
N LYS A 38 -0.72 -0.39 20.43
CA LYS A 38 -0.11 0.15 21.67
C LYS A 38 1.42 0.17 21.64
N ASN A 39 2.05 -0.62 20.77
CA ASN A 39 3.51 -0.78 20.72
C ASN A 39 4.15 -0.09 19.51
N VAL A 40 3.39 0.66 18.72
CA VAL A 40 3.87 1.34 17.49
C VAL A 40 5.08 2.22 17.74
N PHE A 41 5.04 3.00 18.81
CA PHE A 41 6.12 3.93 19.18
C PHE A 41 7.13 3.32 20.15
N ARG A 42 6.89 2.06 20.57
CA ARG A 42 7.75 1.37 21.51
C ARG A 42 8.82 0.67 20.68
N ARG A 43 9.94 1.34 20.41
CA ARG A 43 11.14 0.93 19.62
C ARG A 43 11.40 -0.59 19.55
N MET A 44 10.53 -1.32 18.86
CA MET A 44 10.49 -2.77 18.79
C MET A 44 10.40 -3.11 17.30
N PRO A 45 11.53 -3.01 16.59
CA PRO A 45 11.56 -3.30 15.16
C PRO A 45 11.18 -4.76 14.89
N CYS A 46 10.50 -4.99 13.77
CA CYS A 46 10.30 -6.32 13.22
C CYS A 46 11.34 -6.57 12.13
N PHE A 47 11.92 -7.77 12.07
CA PHE A 47 12.64 -8.19 10.87
C PHE A 47 11.70 -8.20 9.68
N ALA A 48 12.11 -7.63 8.56
CA ALA A 48 11.28 -7.51 7.36
C ALA A 48 12.12 -7.43 6.08
N ASN A 49 11.51 -7.77 4.95
CA ASN A 49 12.09 -7.63 3.62
C ASN A 49 11.00 -7.22 2.60
N TRP A 50 11.41 -6.77 1.42
CA TRP A 50 10.52 -6.44 0.31
C TRP A 50 11.05 -7.02 -1.01
N PHE A 51 10.16 -7.24 -1.96
CA PHE A 51 10.49 -7.73 -3.30
C PHE A 51 9.59 -7.06 -4.33
N SER A 52 10.16 -6.69 -5.47
CA SER A 52 9.41 -6.15 -6.60
C SER A 52 9.42 -7.15 -7.75
N LEU A 53 8.26 -7.73 -8.03
CA LEU A 53 8.05 -8.54 -9.24
C LEU A 53 7.89 -7.64 -10.48
N ASN A 54 7.16 -6.53 -10.31
CA ASN A 54 6.95 -5.49 -11.32
C ASN A 54 6.87 -4.14 -10.60
N GLY A 55 7.69 -3.18 -11.03
CA GLY A 55 7.83 -1.87 -10.42
C GLY A 55 6.75 -0.85 -10.77
N ASP A 56 5.64 -1.26 -11.39
CA ASP A 56 4.51 -0.38 -11.74
C ASP A 56 3.61 -0.09 -10.52
N GLY A 57 4.20 0.56 -9.50
CA GLY A 57 3.55 0.91 -8.25
C GLY A 57 4.39 1.88 -7.41
N ALA A 58 3.82 2.39 -6.32
CA ALA A 58 4.50 3.31 -5.41
C ALA A 58 4.56 2.75 -3.99
N MET A 59 5.75 2.77 -3.38
CA MET A 59 5.98 2.33 -2.00
C MET A 59 7.08 3.18 -1.36
N THR A 60 6.86 3.62 -0.12
CA THR A 60 7.81 4.44 0.65
C THR A 60 8.50 3.60 1.73
N GLY A 61 9.62 4.08 2.28
CA GLY A 61 10.35 3.39 3.36
C GLY A 61 11.23 2.20 2.94
N VAL A 62 11.24 1.82 1.65
CA VAL A 62 11.97 0.65 1.13
C VAL A 62 13.49 0.74 1.27
N HIS A 63 14.06 1.94 1.15
CA HIS A 63 15.51 2.14 1.26
C HIS A 63 16.01 1.80 2.67
N TYR A 64 15.31 2.29 3.69
CA TYR A 64 15.61 1.98 5.08
C TYR A 64 15.48 0.47 5.36
N LEU A 65 14.43 -0.15 4.83
CA LEU A 65 14.18 -1.58 5.00
C LEU A 65 15.28 -2.43 4.33
N THR A 66 15.78 -2.00 3.17
CA THR A 66 16.88 -2.66 2.44
C THR A 66 18.19 -2.56 3.22
N GLU A 67 18.50 -1.38 3.76
CA GLU A 67 19.76 -1.14 4.48
C GLU A 67 19.78 -1.83 5.85
N ARG A 68 18.67 -1.75 6.59
CA ARG A 68 18.61 -2.16 8.00
C ARG A 68 17.97 -3.53 8.21
N GLY A 69 17.17 -4.04 7.28
CA GLY A 69 16.43 -5.29 7.44
C GLY A 69 15.33 -5.21 8.51
N PHE A 70 14.95 -4.00 8.93
CA PHE A 70 14.00 -3.75 10.00
C PHE A 70 12.84 -2.87 9.54
N LEU A 71 11.63 -3.29 9.91
CA LEU A 71 10.42 -2.50 9.86
C LEU A 71 10.18 -1.87 11.24
N THR A 72 10.27 -0.54 11.29
CA THR A 72 10.14 0.27 12.52
C THR A 72 8.79 0.98 12.63
N ALA A 73 8.02 1.02 11.55
CA ALA A 73 6.78 1.77 11.42
C ALA A 73 5.63 0.84 10.99
N PRO A 74 4.36 1.24 11.16
CA PRO A 74 3.24 0.48 10.61
C PRO A 74 3.27 0.44 9.09
N ILE A 75 2.60 -0.54 8.50
CA ILE A 75 2.44 -0.65 7.05
C ILE A 75 1.10 -0.02 6.69
N LEU A 76 1.12 0.94 5.78
CA LEU A 76 -0.08 1.60 5.27
C LEU A 76 -0.31 1.16 3.82
N ILE A 77 -1.55 0.79 3.52
CA ILE A 77 -2.00 0.44 2.16
C ILE A 77 -3.11 1.43 1.78
N THR A 78 -2.92 2.09 0.65
CA THR A 78 -3.81 3.14 0.12
C THR A 78 -3.73 3.15 -1.41
N ASN A 79 -4.56 4.01 -2.04
CA ASN A 79 -4.46 4.29 -3.47
C ASN A 79 -3.16 5.03 -3.85
N THR A 80 -2.82 4.98 -5.15
CA THR A 80 -1.56 5.54 -5.71
C THR A 80 -1.39 7.04 -5.45
N ASN A 81 -2.47 7.82 -5.47
CA ASN A 81 -2.41 9.27 -5.34
C ASN A 81 -2.26 9.74 -3.89
N SER A 82 -2.55 8.87 -2.92
CA SER A 82 -2.54 9.19 -1.49
C SER A 82 -1.29 8.66 -0.77
N VAL A 83 -0.35 7.99 -1.46
CA VAL A 83 0.86 7.41 -0.84
C VAL A 83 1.68 8.46 -0.08
N GLY A 84 1.93 9.63 -0.68
CA GLY A 84 2.68 10.71 -0.04
C GLY A 84 1.97 11.28 1.18
N ILE A 85 0.66 11.53 1.06
CA ILE A 85 -0.16 12.06 2.18
C ILE A 85 -0.19 11.06 3.34
N CYS A 86 -0.29 9.75 3.05
CA CYS A 86 -0.26 8.70 4.08
C CYS A 86 1.12 8.59 4.77
N GLN A 87 2.21 8.80 4.02
CA GLN A 87 3.53 8.85 4.62
C GLN A 87 3.67 10.06 5.56
N ASP A 88 3.26 11.23 5.10
CA ASP A 88 3.36 12.46 5.89
C ASP A 88 2.47 12.43 7.14
N SER A 89 1.27 11.83 7.04
CA SER A 89 0.36 11.68 8.18
C SER A 89 0.86 10.71 9.23
N LEU A 90 1.72 9.74 8.86
CA LEU A 90 2.37 8.85 9.82
C LEU A 90 3.48 9.57 10.62
N ILE A 91 4.11 10.58 10.03
CA ILE A 91 5.21 11.33 10.65
C ILE A 91 4.67 12.41 11.61
N LYS A 92 3.52 13.00 11.30
CA LYS A 92 2.85 14.02 12.13
C LYS A 92 2.26 13.44 13.41
#